data_AF-A0A9P6R732-F1
#
_entry.id   AF-A0A9P6R732-F1
#
_cell.length_a   1.000
_cell.length_b   1.000
_cell.length_c   1.000
_cell.angle_alpha   90.00
_cell.angle_beta   90.00
_cell.angle_gamma   90.00
#
_symmetry.space_group_name_H-M   'P 1'
#
loop_
_entity.id
_entity.type
_entity.pdbx_description
1 polymer ?
#
loop_
_entity_poly.entity_id
_entity_poly.type
_entity_poly.pdbx_seq_one_letter_code
_entity_poly.pdbx_strand_id
1 'polypeptide(L)'
;MAFQNPILSASTVFDVEDNGVWSFADLNGDGNQDLVYIKIRNTGTGRIEVHGSYMESGFQQHNVATGTAFAIEDNGTWLMQDWTGDRKADLVYIKTRNTGAGTVELHVADAASGYQNFVLQTSTCFGCEDNGVWTMTRKGDLVFIKTRNCDSNMIEYHVASKASNYQQFTVHAVTDFGVEDNGTWCLAPNCDGDFADLYYIKTRNTGGMVEIHAVSASSEWKNRFIAAATSFAPEDNGQWLMVDFTRQRRPDLAYIKTKSTGTGKVEVHIAENGEHDNREGVRDRSLIGMIYGAFHGHRLEQAALDHHKRAG
;
A
#
# COMPACT_ATOMS: atom_id res chain seq x y z
N MET A 1 1.54 -21.19 -9.02
CA MET A 1 2.25 -20.85 -7.77
C MET A 1 2.14 -19.35 -7.58
N ALA A 2 1.77 -18.88 -6.39
CA ALA A 2 1.56 -17.45 -6.12
C ALA A 2 2.87 -16.65 -6.28
N PHE A 3 2.78 -15.41 -6.79
CA PHE A 3 3.89 -14.44 -6.87
C PHE A 3 5.12 -14.90 -7.66
N GLN A 4 4.92 -15.73 -8.70
CA GLN A 4 5.99 -16.23 -9.57
C GLN A 4 6.04 -15.56 -10.94
N ASN A 5 5.01 -14.80 -11.30
CA ASN A 5 4.90 -14.15 -12.60
C ASN A 5 4.98 -12.63 -12.43
N PRO A 6 6.14 -12.01 -12.70
CA PRO A 6 6.27 -10.56 -12.77
C PRO A 6 5.44 -10.01 -13.93
N ILE A 7 4.51 -9.11 -13.64
CA ILE A 7 3.60 -8.51 -14.62
C ILE A 7 3.92 -7.04 -14.91
N LEU A 8 4.72 -6.40 -14.05
CA LEU A 8 5.21 -5.04 -14.26
C LEU A 8 6.63 -4.90 -13.71
N SER A 9 7.46 -4.19 -14.46
CA SER A 9 8.77 -3.71 -14.03
C SER A 9 9.08 -2.43 -14.80
N ALA A 10 8.85 -1.27 -14.18
CA ALA A 10 8.96 0.01 -14.84
C ALA A 10 9.62 1.05 -13.93
N SER A 11 10.42 1.95 -14.51
CA SER A 11 10.69 3.22 -13.85
C SER A 11 9.41 4.06 -13.78
N THR A 12 9.42 5.14 -13.03
CA THR A 12 8.30 6.06 -12.88
C THR A 12 8.72 7.47 -13.26
N VAL A 13 7.78 8.40 -13.28
CA VAL A 13 8.05 9.83 -13.47
C VAL A 13 8.88 10.44 -12.31
N PHE A 14 8.89 9.79 -11.14
CA PHE A 14 9.47 10.34 -9.92
C PHE A 14 10.97 10.12 -9.81
N ASP A 15 11.68 11.18 -9.43
CA ASP A 15 13.06 11.09 -8.97
C ASP A 15 13.14 10.33 -7.64
N VAL A 16 14.30 9.72 -7.43
CA VAL A 16 14.61 9.04 -6.17
C VAL A 16 14.68 10.05 -5.03
N GLU A 17 13.84 9.87 -4.01
CA GLU A 17 13.85 10.64 -2.77
C GLU A 17 13.51 9.76 -1.54
N ASP A 18 13.99 10.16 -0.36
CA ASP A 18 13.75 9.49 0.94
C ASP A 18 13.12 10.44 1.97
N ASN A 19 12.19 11.28 1.49
CA ASN A 19 11.55 12.34 2.28
C ASN A 19 10.08 12.06 2.61
N GLY A 20 9.62 10.83 2.43
CA GLY A 20 8.20 10.50 2.45
C GLY A 20 7.91 9.01 2.50
N VAL A 21 6.63 8.70 2.34
CA VAL A 21 6.10 7.34 2.34
C VAL A 21 5.54 7.04 0.96
N TRP A 22 5.85 5.86 0.43
CA TRP A 22 5.30 5.38 -0.84
C TRP A 22 4.13 4.44 -0.58
N SER A 23 3.12 4.51 -1.45
CA SER A 23 1.94 3.65 -1.37
C SER A 23 1.27 3.53 -2.74
N PHE A 24 0.19 2.76 -2.77
CA PHE A 24 -0.73 2.70 -3.90
C PHE A 24 -2.13 3.08 -3.46
N ALA A 25 -2.86 3.83 -4.29
CA ALA A 25 -4.25 4.18 -4.02
C ALA A 25 -4.99 4.61 -5.29
N ASP A 26 -6.31 4.53 -5.27
CA ASP A 26 -7.17 5.08 -6.33
C ASP A 26 -7.37 6.59 -6.10
N LEU A 27 -6.61 7.43 -6.82
CA LEU A 27 -6.63 8.88 -6.63
C LEU A 27 -7.74 9.58 -7.42
N ASN A 28 -8.23 8.96 -8.51
CA ASN A 28 -9.14 9.58 -9.46
C ASN A 28 -10.53 8.89 -9.50
N GLY A 29 -10.71 7.76 -8.81
CA GLY A 29 -11.95 7.00 -8.71
C GLY A 29 -12.19 6.02 -9.87
N ASP A 30 -11.16 5.71 -10.66
CA ASP A 30 -11.27 4.80 -11.81
C ASP A 30 -11.13 3.31 -11.42
N GLY A 31 -10.84 3.03 -10.15
CA GLY A 31 -10.60 1.72 -9.56
C GLY A 31 -9.17 1.19 -9.72
N ASN A 32 -8.28 1.94 -10.38
CA ASN A 32 -6.87 1.59 -10.56
C ASN A 32 -6.07 2.02 -9.34
N GLN A 33 -4.99 1.28 -9.07
CA GLN A 33 -4.06 1.60 -7.99
C GLN A 33 -2.92 2.46 -8.55
N ASP A 34 -3.06 3.78 -8.41
CA ASP A 34 -2.03 4.75 -8.79
C ASP A 34 -0.86 4.72 -7.81
N LEU A 35 0.32 5.14 -8.26
CA LEU A 35 1.48 5.28 -7.38
C LEU A 35 1.37 6.60 -6.62
N VAL A 36 1.49 6.54 -5.29
CA VAL A 36 1.39 7.71 -4.41
C VAL A 36 2.67 7.90 -3.61
N TYR A 37 3.11 9.15 -3.51
CA TYR A 37 4.17 9.59 -2.61
C TYR A 37 3.66 10.68 -1.67
N ILE A 38 3.61 10.35 -0.38
CA ILE A 38 3.28 11.29 0.68
C ILE A 38 4.59 11.88 1.18
N LYS A 39 4.92 13.08 0.70
CA LYS A 39 6.17 13.76 1.04
C LYS A 39 6.00 14.51 2.35
N ILE A 40 6.76 14.09 3.36
CA ILE A 40 6.62 14.55 4.75
C ILE A 40 7.77 15.47 5.20
N ARG A 41 8.87 15.51 4.45
CA ARG A 41 10.03 16.37 4.71
C ARG A 41 10.48 17.04 3.42
N ASN A 42 11.23 18.14 3.52
CA ASN A 42 11.79 18.85 2.36
C ASN A 42 10.76 19.19 1.27
N THR A 43 9.54 19.52 1.69
CA THR A 43 8.38 19.84 0.84
C THR A 43 8.50 21.26 0.27
N GLY A 44 8.06 21.47 -0.96
CA GLY A 44 8.06 22.81 -1.59
C GLY A 44 7.01 23.77 -1.01
N THR A 45 5.95 23.24 -0.41
CA THR A 45 4.80 24.00 0.12
C THR A 45 4.91 24.35 1.60
N GLY A 46 5.89 23.79 2.31
CA GLY A 46 5.99 23.89 3.78
C GLY A 46 4.90 23.12 4.54
N ARG A 47 4.16 22.25 3.84
CA ARG A 47 3.10 21.36 4.34
C ARG A 47 3.39 19.95 3.84
N ILE A 48 2.77 18.94 4.44
CA ILE A 48 2.78 17.58 3.87
C ILE A 48 2.21 17.66 2.46
N GLU A 49 2.84 16.99 1.50
CA GLU A 49 2.41 16.97 0.11
C GLU A 49 1.98 15.58 -0.34
N VAL A 50 0.93 15.51 -1.15
CA VAL A 50 0.54 14.30 -1.88
C VAL A 50 0.94 14.48 -3.33
N HIS A 51 1.76 13.54 -3.81
CA HIS A 51 2.14 13.40 -5.20
C HIS A 51 1.64 12.06 -5.72
N GLY A 52 1.20 12.00 -6.98
CA GLY A 52 0.74 10.75 -7.58
C GLY A 52 1.02 10.64 -9.07
N SER A 53 1.03 9.42 -9.61
CA SER A 53 1.12 9.15 -11.05
C SER A 53 0.19 8.03 -11.47
N TYR A 54 -0.35 8.14 -12.69
CA TYR A 54 -1.40 7.24 -13.18
C TYR A 54 -0.86 5.84 -13.48
N MET A 55 -1.55 4.82 -12.97
CA MET A 55 -1.28 3.42 -13.32
C MET A 55 -1.41 3.18 -14.84
N GLU A 56 -2.44 3.75 -15.48
CA GLU A 56 -2.70 3.59 -16.92
C GLU A 56 -1.54 4.05 -17.81
N SER A 57 -0.74 5.00 -17.32
CA SER A 57 0.46 5.49 -18.00
C SER A 57 1.72 4.66 -17.71
N GLY A 58 1.59 3.58 -16.94
CA GLY A 58 2.75 2.88 -16.37
C GLY A 58 3.53 3.76 -15.39
N PHE A 59 2.84 4.64 -14.66
CA PHE A 59 3.41 5.61 -13.71
C PHE A 59 4.31 6.70 -14.32
N GLN A 60 4.19 6.95 -15.64
CA GLN A 60 4.97 7.95 -16.37
C GLN A 60 4.33 9.34 -16.43
N GLN A 61 3.04 9.46 -16.12
CA GLN A 61 2.31 10.72 -16.11
C GLN A 61 1.89 11.09 -14.69
N HIS A 62 2.20 12.31 -14.26
CA HIS A 62 1.72 12.86 -12.99
C HIS A 62 0.19 12.94 -12.96
N ASN A 63 -0.39 12.57 -11.81
CA ASN A 63 -1.80 12.66 -11.47
C ASN A 63 -2.04 13.91 -10.59
N VAL A 64 -1.49 13.90 -9.38
CA VAL A 64 -1.63 14.98 -8.38
C VAL A 64 -0.27 15.42 -7.87
N ALA A 65 -0.15 16.70 -7.50
CA ALA A 65 1.00 17.26 -6.79
C ALA A 65 0.53 18.50 -6.01
N THR A 66 0.25 18.33 -4.71
CA THR A 66 -0.30 19.41 -3.89
C THR A 66 0.18 19.34 -2.44
N GLY A 67 0.36 20.50 -1.81
CA GLY A 67 0.41 20.61 -0.35
C GLY A 67 -0.97 20.32 0.25
N THR A 68 -1.02 19.92 1.51
CA THR A 68 -2.26 19.55 2.21
C THR A 68 -2.52 20.44 3.42
N ALA A 69 -3.65 20.23 4.09
CA ALA A 69 -3.98 20.89 5.35
C ALA A 69 -3.00 20.57 6.50
N PHE A 70 -2.22 19.48 6.37
CA PHE A 70 -1.32 19.01 7.40
C PHE A 70 -0.01 19.79 7.46
N ALA A 71 0.36 20.23 8.67
CA ALA A 71 1.71 20.69 8.95
C ALA A 71 2.72 19.54 8.85
N ILE A 72 3.99 19.88 8.60
CA ILE A 72 5.09 18.92 8.58
C ILE A 72 5.21 18.21 9.94
N GLU A 73 5.03 16.89 9.94
CA GLU A 73 5.12 16.03 11.13
C GLU A 73 5.36 14.56 10.75
N ASP A 74 6.11 13.83 11.58
CA ASP A 74 6.49 12.42 11.41
C ASP A 74 6.21 11.56 12.66
N ASN A 75 5.25 11.99 13.48
CA ASN A 75 4.85 11.35 14.74
C ASN A 75 3.84 10.20 14.59
N GLY A 76 3.77 9.57 13.41
CA GLY A 76 2.71 8.61 13.12
C GLY A 76 2.84 7.93 11.77
N THR A 77 1.75 7.31 11.33
CA THR A 77 1.64 6.57 10.08
C THR A 77 0.75 7.32 9.10
N TRP A 78 1.20 7.42 7.85
CA TRP A 78 0.44 8.01 6.74
C TRP A 78 -0.13 6.91 5.85
N LEU A 79 -1.40 7.05 5.47
CA LEU A 79 -2.12 6.11 4.61
C LEU A 79 -2.95 6.88 3.59
N MET A 80 -3.33 6.17 2.52
CA MET A 80 -4.31 6.63 1.53
C MET A 80 -5.51 5.68 1.58
N GLN A 81 -6.72 6.21 1.72
CA GLN A 81 -7.94 5.40 1.84
C GLN A 81 -9.15 6.20 1.39
N ASP A 82 -10.06 5.62 0.61
CA ASP A 82 -11.39 6.21 0.38
C ASP A 82 -12.18 6.16 1.68
N TRP A 83 -12.05 7.22 2.49
CA TRP A 83 -12.65 7.33 3.81
C TRP A 83 -14.01 8.00 3.71
N THR A 84 -14.17 8.96 2.81
CA THR A 84 -15.42 9.69 2.57
C THR A 84 -16.45 8.87 1.77
N GLY A 85 -16.02 7.83 1.07
CA GLY A 85 -16.88 7.00 0.23
C GLY A 85 -17.17 7.62 -1.14
N ASP A 86 -16.35 8.59 -1.56
CA ASP A 86 -16.48 9.28 -2.85
C ASP A 86 -15.67 8.60 -3.97
N ARG A 87 -15.04 7.45 -3.65
CA ARG A 87 -14.19 6.62 -4.51
C ARG A 87 -12.79 7.17 -4.74
N LYS A 88 -12.42 8.30 -4.14
CA LYS A 88 -11.05 8.82 -4.21
C LYS A 88 -10.36 8.61 -2.88
N ALA A 89 -9.09 8.27 -2.93
CA ALA A 89 -8.33 8.05 -1.72
C ALA A 89 -8.03 9.35 -0.97
N ASP A 90 -8.58 9.47 0.24
CA ASP A 90 -8.32 10.55 1.18
C ASP A 90 -6.98 10.34 1.89
N LEU A 91 -6.38 11.43 2.37
CA LEU A 91 -5.14 11.39 3.13
C LEU A 91 -5.45 11.16 4.60
N VAL A 92 -4.97 10.03 5.14
CA VAL A 92 -5.18 9.64 6.53
C VAL A 92 -3.86 9.71 7.30
N TYR A 93 -3.91 10.33 8.48
CA TYR A 93 -2.79 10.37 9.42
C TYR A 93 -3.20 9.75 10.76
N ILE A 94 -2.48 8.70 11.15
CA ILE A 94 -2.61 8.02 12.43
C ILE A 94 -1.44 8.46 13.30
N LYS A 95 -1.69 9.45 14.15
CA LYS A 95 -0.69 10.05 15.02
C LYS A 95 -0.57 9.26 16.33
N THR A 96 0.61 8.74 16.60
CA THR A 96 0.87 7.81 17.71
C THR A 96 1.87 8.36 18.73
N ARG A 97 2.56 9.44 18.40
CA ARG A 97 3.48 10.14 19.30
C ARG A 97 3.12 11.61 19.38
N ASN A 98 3.51 12.27 20.47
CA ASN A 98 3.28 13.71 20.67
C ASN A 98 1.82 14.15 20.41
N THR A 99 0.87 13.28 20.74
CA THR A 99 -0.57 13.50 20.63
C THR A 99 -1.04 14.45 21.72
N GLY A 100 -1.96 15.36 21.41
CA GLY A 100 -2.56 16.25 22.41
C GLY A 100 -3.46 15.53 23.42
N ALA A 101 -4.08 14.43 23.01
CA ALA A 101 -5.02 13.66 23.83
C ALA A 101 -4.37 12.61 24.76
N GLY A 102 -3.09 12.27 24.55
CA GLY A 102 -2.41 11.17 25.25
C GLY A 102 -2.82 9.76 24.77
N THR A 103 -3.63 9.69 23.72
CA THR A 103 -4.08 8.49 23.00
C THR A 103 -3.82 8.70 21.51
N VAL A 104 -3.85 7.64 20.71
CA VAL A 104 -3.71 7.74 19.25
C VAL A 104 -4.77 8.69 18.69
N GLU A 105 -4.35 9.61 17.82
CA GLU A 105 -5.21 10.57 17.12
C GLU A 105 -5.32 10.20 15.64
N LEU A 106 -6.55 10.27 15.11
CA LEU A 106 -6.84 10.03 13.71
C LEU A 106 -7.27 11.34 13.05
N HIS A 107 -6.63 11.67 11.95
CA HIS A 107 -6.93 12.84 11.13
C HIS A 107 -7.11 12.43 9.68
N VAL A 108 -8.14 12.97 9.03
CA VAL A 108 -8.44 12.67 7.62
C VAL A 108 -8.67 13.98 6.88
N ALA A 109 -7.93 14.19 5.79
CA ALA A 109 -8.18 15.27 4.83
C ALA A 109 -8.70 14.70 3.51
N ASP A 110 -9.81 15.24 3.02
CA ASP A 110 -10.51 14.65 1.88
C ASP A 110 -9.88 14.99 0.53
N ALA A 111 -9.91 14.05 -0.40
CA ALA A 111 -9.40 14.23 -1.75
C ALA A 111 -10.24 15.21 -2.58
N ALA A 112 -11.56 15.29 -2.33
CA ALA A 112 -12.48 16.18 -3.07
C ALA A 112 -12.14 17.67 -2.93
N SER A 113 -11.55 18.07 -1.79
CA SER A 113 -11.04 19.41 -1.52
C SER A 113 -9.60 19.64 -1.99
N GLY A 114 -8.96 18.62 -2.60
CA GLY A 114 -7.52 18.63 -2.85
C GLY A 114 -6.71 18.53 -1.54
N TYR A 115 -7.20 17.75 -0.57
CA TYR A 115 -6.60 17.56 0.75
C TYR A 115 -6.49 18.83 1.60
N GLN A 116 -7.37 19.81 1.37
CA GLN A 116 -7.34 21.10 2.08
C GLN A 116 -8.27 21.16 3.29
N ASN A 117 -9.27 20.27 3.37
CA ASN A 117 -10.22 20.25 4.48
C ASN A 117 -10.03 18.98 5.30
N PHE A 118 -10.00 19.15 6.63
CA PHE A 118 -10.15 18.02 7.54
C PHE A 118 -11.62 17.61 7.63
N VAL A 119 -11.91 16.34 7.28
CA VAL A 119 -13.23 15.73 7.44
C VAL A 119 -13.34 14.90 8.72
N LEU A 120 -12.20 14.60 9.35
CA LEU A 120 -12.13 13.98 10.67
C LEU A 120 -10.89 14.47 11.42
N GLN A 121 -11.08 14.79 12.70
CA GLN A 121 -10.00 14.89 13.68
C GLN A 121 -10.54 14.38 15.02
N THR A 122 -10.01 13.27 15.52
CA THR A 122 -10.49 12.66 16.76
C THR A 122 -9.37 11.90 17.47
N SER A 123 -9.41 11.86 18.80
CA SER A 123 -8.69 10.83 19.56
C SER A 123 -9.40 9.48 19.41
N THR A 124 -8.73 8.40 19.76
CA THR A 124 -9.26 7.02 19.69
C THR A 124 -9.14 6.32 21.04
N CYS A 125 -9.75 5.14 21.17
CA CYS A 125 -9.60 4.29 22.36
C CYS A 125 -8.25 3.59 22.47
N PHE A 126 -7.34 3.78 21.51
CA PHE A 126 -6.00 3.20 21.55
C PHE A 126 -5.04 4.04 22.38
N GLY A 127 -4.29 3.37 23.27
CA GLY A 127 -3.07 3.94 23.84
C GLY A 127 -2.01 4.18 22.75
N CYS A 128 -1.15 5.16 22.97
CA CYS A 128 -0.03 5.44 22.08
C CYS A 128 1.01 4.31 22.12
N GLU A 129 1.06 3.49 21.06
CA GLU A 129 2.00 2.40 20.88
C GLU A 129 2.67 2.43 19.48
N ASP A 130 3.92 2.01 19.40
CA ASP A 130 4.74 1.93 18.17
C ASP A 130 5.37 0.54 17.92
N ASN A 131 4.89 -0.46 18.65
CA ASN A 131 5.31 -1.86 18.58
C ASN A 131 4.52 -2.68 17.53
N GLY A 132 3.94 -2.02 16.52
CA GLY A 132 3.10 -2.67 15.51
C GLY A 132 2.94 -1.85 14.23
N VAL A 133 1.99 -2.28 13.40
CA VAL A 133 1.62 -1.65 12.14
C VAL A 133 0.21 -1.10 12.23
N TRP A 134 0.05 0.15 11.83
CA TRP A 134 -1.23 0.84 11.74
C TRP A 134 -1.79 0.78 10.32
N THR A 135 -3.07 0.45 10.19
CA THR A 135 -3.77 0.34 8.92
C THR A 135 -5.28 0.57 9.12
N MET A 136 -6.08 0.46 8.06
CA MET A 136 -7.52 0.60 8.13
C MET A 136 -8.21 -0.50 7.34
N THR A 137 -9.42 -0.85 7.76
CA THR A 137 -10.31 -1.67 6.93
C THR A 137 -10.90 -0.83 5.79
N ARG A 138 -11.48 -1.49 4.79
CA ARG A 138 -12.12 -0.79 3.65
C ARG A 138 -13.27 0.13 4.07
N LYS A 139 -13.97 -0.19 5.16
CA LYS A 139 -15.03 0.67 5.74
C LYS A 139 -14.48 1.81 6.61
N GLY A 140 -13.16 1.88 6.80
CA GLY A 140 -12.48 2.91 7.55
C GLY A 140 -12.41 2.65 9.06
N ASP A 141 -12.57 1.41 9.53
CA ASP A 141 -12.25 1.07 10.93
C ASP A 141 -10.72 1.09 11.13
N LEU A 142 -10.26 1.59 12.28
CA LEU A 142 -8.84 1.72 12.58
C LEU A 142 -8.30 0.39 13.11
N VAL A 143 -7.20 -0.06 12.52
CA VAL A 143 -6.60 -1.37 12.82
C VAL A 143 -5.18 -1.20 13.32
N PHE A 144 -4.87 -1.90 14.41
CA PHE A 144 -3.52 -2.07 14.91
C PHE A 144 -3.13 -3.56 14.87
N ILE A 145 -2.09 -3.86 14.11
CA ILE A 145 -1.45 -5.18 14.07
C ILE A 145 -0.22 -5.07 14.97
N LYS A 146 -0.34 -5.54 16.21
CA LYS A 146 0.76 -5.51 17.18
C LYS A 146 1.73 -6.63 16.86
N THR A 147 2.99 -6.28 16.60
CA THR A 147 3.99 -7.23 16.08
C THR A 147 5.13 -7.50 17.05
N ARG A 148 5.27 -6.68 18.09
CA ARG A 148 6.29 -6.79 19.14
C ARG A 148 5.65 -6.54 20.50
N ASN A 149 6.28 -7.07 21.55
CA ASN A 149 5.80 -6.94 22.93
C ASN A 149 4.33 -7.38 23.08
N CYS A 150 3.95 -8.43 22.35
CA CYS A 150 2.63 -9.04 22.43
C CYS A 150 2.54 -9.90 23.69
N ASP A 151 1.48 -9.76 24.47
CA ASP A 151 1.30 -10.51 25.71
C ASP A 151 1.09 -12.01 25.44
N SER A 152 0.55 -12.33 24.26
CA SER A 152 0.32 -13.69 23.78
C SER A 152 1.56 -14.39 23.20
N ASN A 153 2.68 -13.67 23.00
CA ASN A 153 3.83 -14.09 22.17
C ASN A 153 3.50 -14.36 20.68
N MET A 154 2.30 -13.99 20.26
CA MET A 154 1.82 -14.09 18.88
C MET A 154 1.45 -12.70 18.38
N ILE A 155 1.33 -12.50 17.08
CA ILE A 155 0.84 -11.23 16.51
C ILE A 155 -0.61 -11.03 16.97
N GLU A 156 -0.92 -9.82 17.46
CA GLU A 156 -2.25 -9.46 17.96
C GLU A 156 -2.91 -8.44 17.02
N TYR A 157 -4.22 -8.56 16.86
CA TYR A 157 -5.03 -7.77 15.94
C TYR A 157 -6.12 -7.04 16.72
N HIS A 158 -6.14 -5.71 16.63
CA HIS A 158 -7.05 -4.85 17.37
C HIS A 158 -7.78 -3.90 16.41
N VAL A 159 -9.09 -3.72 16.60
CA VAL A 159 -9.88 -2.84 15.74
C VAL A 159 -10.76 -1.91 16.55
N ALA A 160 -10.66 -0.60 16.31
CA ALA A 160 -11.62 0.40 16.78
C ALA A 160 -12.54 0.83 15.62
N SER A 161 -13.86 0.83 15.86
CA SER A 161 -14.81 1.06 14.77
C SER A 161 -15.02 2.54 14.45
N LYS A 162 -15.08 2.87 13.17
CA LYS A 162 -15.49 4.18 12.65
C LYS A 162 -16.91 4.55 13.11
N ALA A 163 -17.82 3.57 13.16
CA ALA A 163 -19.19 3.77 13.64
C ALA A 163 -19.26 4.26 15.10
N SER A 164 -18.27 3.92 15.93
CA SER A 164 -18.15 4.43 17.31
C SER A 164 -17.37 5.75 17.39
N ASN A 165 -17.05 6.38 16.27
CA ASN A 165 -16.05 7.45 16.17
C ASN A 165 -14.71 7.04 16.80
N TYR A 166 -14.30 5.78 16.59
CA TYR A 166 -13.06 5.18 17.10
C TYR A 166 -12.94 5.14 18.63
N GLN A 167 -14.05 5.24 19.35
CA GLN A 167 -14.08 5.22 20.81
C GLN A 167 -14.29 3.83 21.41
N GLN A 168 -14.59 2.81 20.58
CA GLN A 168 -14.84 1.45 21.04
C GLN A 168 -14.09 0.42 20.19
N PHE A 169 -13.43 -0.50 20.89
CA PHE A 169 -12.90 -1.71 20.27
C PHE A 169 -14.03 -2.64 19.85
N THR A 170 -13.88 -3.23 18.68
CA THR A 170 -14.78 -4.25 18.13
C THR A 170 -14.10 -5.60 17.97
N VAL A 171 -12.77 -5.62 17.89
CA VAL A 171 -11.98 -6.86 17.81
C VAL A 171 -10.74 -6.74 18.70
N HIS A 172 -10.48 -7.82 19.42
CA HIS A 172 -9.20 -8.16 20.03
C HIS A 172 -8.95 -9.63 19.76
N ALA A 173 -8.02 -9.93 18.85
CA ALA A 173 -7.74 -11.29 18.42
C ALA A 173 -6.24 -11.56 18.45
N VAL A 174 -5.89 -12.79 18.80
CA VAL A 174 -4.53 -13.33 18.66
C VAL A 174 -4.49 -14.10 17.35
N THR A 175 -3.48 -13.91 16.50
CA THR A 175 -3.36 -14.64 15.22
C THR A 175 -2.65 -16.00 15.40
N ASP A 176 -2.43 -16.77 14.32
CA ASP A 176 -1.55 -17.96 14.34
C ASP A 176 -0.07 -17.65 14.13
N PHE A 177 0.28 -16.38 13.90
CA PHE A 177 1.65 -15.98 13.65
C PHE A 177 2.38 -15.74 14.96
N GLY A 178 3.53 -16.38 15.14
CA GLY A 178 4.48 -16.00 16.18
C GLY A 178 4.95 -14.55 15.97
N VAL A 179 5.34 -13.89 17.06
CA VAL A 179 5.99 -12.57 17.01
C VAL A 179 7.20 -12.63 16.06
N GLU A 180 7.16 -11.85 14.98
CA GLU A 180 8.24 -11.77 14.00
C GLU A 180 8.27 -10.39 13.32
N ASP A 181 9.47 -9.82 13.19
CA ASP A 181 9.73 -8.52 12.56
C ASP A 181 10.74 -8.61 11.40
N ASN A 182 10.84 -9.78 10.77
CA ASN A 182 11.72 -10.05 9.63
C ASN A 182 11.14 -9.57 8.28
N GLY A 183 10.17 -8.67 8.29
CA GLY A 183 9.44 -8.27 7.11
C GLY A 183 8.36 -7.21 7.38
N THR A 184 7.43 -7.09 6.43
CA THR A 184 6.34 -6.11 6.46
C THR A 184 5.00 -6.80 6.68
N TRP A 185 4.21 -6.32 7.63
CA TRP A 185 2.83 -6.74 7.85
C TRP A 185 1.86 -5.79 7.15
N CYS A 186 0.83 -6.31 6.52
CA CYS A 186 -0.21 -5.52 5.87
C CYS A 186 -1.54 -6.28 5.81
N LEU A 187 -2.64 -5.54 5.66
CA LEU A 187 -3.92 -6.12 5.30
C LEU A 187 -4.01 -6.32 3.79
N ALA A 188 -4.82 -7.28 3.37
CA ALA A 188 -5.25 -7.34 1.98
C ALA A 188 -5.98 -6.02 1.60
N PRO A 189 -5.58 -5.33 0.53
CA PRO A 189 -6.21 -4.09 0.06
C PRO A 189 -7.68 -4.31 -0.35
N ASN A 190 -8.00 -5.50 -0.84
CA ASN A 190 -9.36 -5.98 -1.06
C ASN A 190 -9.73 -7.05 -0.03
N CYS A 191 -10.98 -7.06 0.42
CA CYS A 191 -11.48 -8.06 1.35
C CYS A 191 -12.92 -8.49 1.05
N ASP A 192 -13.18 -9.79 1.20
CA ASP A 192 -14.51 -10.39 1.15
C ASP A 192 -15.07 -10.45 2.60
N GLY A 193 -15.70 -9.38 3.06
CA GLY A 193 -16.35 -9.31 4.37
C GLY A 193 -15.97 -8.10 5.22
N ASP A 194 -16.19 -8.21 6.53
CA ASP A 194 -15.96 -7.11 7.49
C ASP A 194 -14.47 -6.82 7.74
N PHE A 195 -13.61 -7.82 7.56
CA PHE A 195 -12.19 -7.74 7.87
C PHE A 195 -11.33 -8.34 6.75
N ALA A 196 -10.18 -7.72 6.53
CA ALA A 196 -9.21 -8.17 5.53
C ALA A 196 -8.29 -9.26 6.08
N ASP A 197 -7.90 -10.18 5.19
CA ASP A 197 -6.87 -11.17 5.44
C ASP A 197 -5.56 -10.48 5.84
N LEU A 198 -4.80 -11.12 6.74
CA LEU A 198 -3.51 -10.59 7.19
C LEU A 198 -2.39 -11.21 6.36
N TYR A 199 -1.58 -10.35 5.77
CA TYR A 199 -0.43 -10.71 4.96
C TYR A 199 0.87 -10.32 5.65
N TYR A 200 1.88 -11.17 5.49
CA TYR A 200 3.24 -10.94 5.94
C TYR A 200 4.21 -11.18 4.79
N ILE A 201 4.92 -10.11 4.42
CA ILE A 201 5.96 -10.09 3.40
C ILE A 201 7.31 -10.25 4.12
N LYS A 202 7.79 -11.48 4.22
CA LYS A 202 9.03 -11.82 4.92
C LYS A 202 10.22 -11.64 3.97
N THR A 203 11.16 -10.78 4.37
CA THR A 203 12.33 -10.41 3.55
C THR A 203 13.65 -10.78 4.21
N ARG A 204 13.66 -11.05 5.53
CA ARG A 204 14.83 -11.54 6.27
C ARG A 204 14.59 -12.95 6.78
N ASN A 205 15.69 -13.68 7.02
CA ASN A 205 15.65 -15.06 7.51
C ASN A 205 14.76 -15.97 6.64
N THR A 206 14.82 -15.81 5.32
CA THR A 206 14.13 -16.64 4.33
C THR A 206 15.08 -17.62 3.66
N GLY A 207 14.55 -18.52 2.83
CA GLY A 207 15.34 -19.41 1.95
C GLY A 207 16.09 -18.72 0.79
N GLY A 208 16.27 -17.40 0.82
CA GLY A 208 16.95 -16.61 -0.22
C GLY A 208 16.04 -15.84 -1.17
N MET A 209 14.72 -16.08 -1.10
CA MET A 209 13.69 -15.32 -1.80
C MET A 209 12.75 -14.64 -0.80
N VAL A 210 12.05 -13.60 -1.20
CA VAL A 210 10.94 -13.03 -0.40
C VAL A 210 9.87 -14.12 -0.25
N GLU A 211 9.36 -14.29 0.97
CA GLU A 211 8.29 -15.22 1.28
C GLU A 211 7.01 -14.47 1.65
N ILE A 212 5.88 -14.90 1.10
CA ILE A 212 4.57 -14.41 1.50
C ILE A 212 3.90 -15.45 2.37
N HIS A 213 3.34 -14.98 3.48
CA HIS A 213 2.47 -15.74 4.35
C HIS A 213 1.15 -15.01 4.54
N ALA A 214 0.02 -15.71 4.52
CA ALA A 214 -1.29 -15.10 4.72
C ALA A 214 -2.24 -15.99 5.51
N VAL A 215 -3.02 -15.39 6.40
CA VAL A 215 -4.07 -16.04 7.18
C VAL A 215 -5.41 -15.35 6.96
N SER A 216 -6.47 -16.16 6.93
CA SER A 216 -7.80 -15.70 6.54
C SER A 216 -8.52 -14.99 7.68
N ALA A 217 -9.10 -13.82 7.43
CA ALA A 217 -9.93 -13.13 8.41
C ALA A 217 -11.19 -13.93 8.78
N SER A 218 -11.80 -14.64 7.81
CA SER A 218 -12.95 -15.52 8.06
C SER A 218 -12.62 -16.73 8.94
N SER A 219 -11.33 -17.01 9.15
CA SER A 219 -10.84 -18.02 10.10
C SER A 219 -10.40 -17.43 11.44
N GLU A 220 -10.78 -16.17 11.73
CA GLU A 220 -10.29 -15.41 12.88
C GLU A 220 -8.74 -15.32 12.91
N TRP A 221 -8.13 -15.21 11.72
CA TRP A 221 -6.68 -15.18 11.51
C TRP A 221 -5.94 -16.41 12.08
N LYS A 222 -6.58 -17.60 12.04
CA LYS A 222 -6.02 -18.87 12.52
C LYS A 222 -5.71 -19.91 11.43
N ASN A 223 -6.18 -19.69 10.20
CA ASN A 223 -5.94 -20.61 9.10
C ASN A 223 -5.07 -19.94 8.03
N ARG A 224 -3.83 -20.44 7.93
CA ARG A 224 -2.88 -20.04 6.89
C ARG A 224 -3.24 -20.65 5.54
N PHE A 225 -3.47 -19.78 4.56
CA PHE A 225 -3.82 -20.19 3.20
C PHE A 225 -2.75 -19.83 2.16
N ILE A 226 -1.74 -19.03 2.52
CA ILE A 226 -0.52 -18.81 1.73
C ILE A 226 0.69 -19.02 2.63
N ALA A 227 1.67 -19.78 2.14
CA ALA A 227 3.03 -19.89 2.66
C ALA A 227 3.95 -20.25 1.48
N ALA A 228 4.46 -19.23 0.78
CA ALA A 228 5.15 -19.43 -0.48
C ALA A 228 6.34 -18.48 -0.66
N ALA A 229 7.43 -19.00 -1.20
CA ALA A 229 8.50 -18.16 -1.76
C ALA A 229 8.02 -17.52 -3.08
N THR A 230 8.48 -16.30 -3.34
CA THR A 230 8.20 -15.56 -4.57
C THR A 230 9.35 -15.66 -5.58
N SER A 231 9.22 -15.04 -6.75
CA SER A 231 10.31 -14.89 -7.71
C SER A 231 11.29 -13.74 -7.36
N PHE A 232 11.06 -13.00 -6.28
CA PHE A 232 11.89 -11.86 -5.91
C PHE A 232 12.93 -12.23 -4.87
N ALA A 233 14.17 -11.80 -5.08
CA ALA A 233 15.17 -11.74 -4.04
C ALA A 233 14.82 -10.63 -3.04
N PRO A 234 15.13 -10.79 -1.74
CA PRO A 234 14.94 -9.72 -0.78
C PRO A 234 15.83 -8.51 -1.09
N GLU A 235 15.24 -7.33 -1.06
CA GLU A 235 15.94 -6.04 -1.17
C GLU A 235 15.47 -5.09 -0.05
N ASP A 236 16.39 -4.25 0.44
CA ASP A 236 16.18 -3.26 1.50
C ASP A 236 16.22 -1.80 0.99
N ASN A 237 16.28 -1.63 -0.33
CA ASN A 237 16.43 -0.35 -1.01
C ASN A 237 15.07 0.24 -1.45
N GLY A 238 13.99 -0.15 -0.80
CA GLY A 238 12.62 0.16 -1.20
C GLY A 238 11.58 -0.35 -0.20
N GLN A 239 10.32 -0.36 -0.63
CA GLN A 239 9.16 -0.71 0.18
C GLN A 239 8.37 -1.86 -0.46
N TRP A 240 8.05 -2.86 0.36
CA TRP A 240 7.21 -4.00 -0.02
C TRP A 240 5.77 -3.79 0.44
N LEU A 241 4.82 -4.08 -0.46
CA LEU A 241 3.39 -3.84 -0.23
C LEU A 241 2.55 -4.97 -0.89
N MET A 242 1.36 -5.18 -0.35
CA MET A 242 0.28 -5.86 -1.07
C MET A 242 -0.58 -4.81 -1.78
N VAL A 243 -0.94 -5.07 -3.03
CA VAL A 243 -1.70 -4.14 -3.87
C VAL A 243 -2.78 -4.87 -4.67
N ASP A 244 -3.91 -4.22 -4.91
CA ASP A 244 -4.94 -4.73 -5.82
C ASP A 244 -4.67 -4.28 -7.26
N PHE A 245 -3.56 -4.73 -7.85
CA PHE A 245 -3.13 -4.23 -9.15
C PHE A 245 -3.90 -4.87 -10.30
N THR A 246 -4.12 -6.19 -10.23
CA THR A 246 -4.84 -6.98 -11.24
C THR A 246 -6.35 -7.05 -11.00
N ARG A 247 -6.86 -6.43 -9.91
CA ARG A 247 -8.28 -6.47 -9.52
C ARG A 247 -8.82 -7.89 -9.32
N GLN A 248 -7.97 -8.79 -8.86
CA GLN A 248 -8.36 -10.15 -8.52
C GLN A 248 -8.65 -10.26 -7.02
N ARG A 249 -9.30 -11.36 -6.61
CA ARG A 249 -9.71 -11.54 -5.21
C ARG A 249 -8.54 -11.39 -4.22
N ARG A 250 -7.37 -11.88 -4.59
CA ARG A 250 -6.17 -11.84 -3.75
C ARG A 250 -5.19 -10.79 -4.24
N PRO A 251 -4.55 -10.03 -3.34
CA PRO A 251 -3.63 -8.99 -3.76
C PRO A 251 -2.37 -9.54 -4.41
N ASP A 252 -1.80 -8.70 -5.25
CA ASP A 252 -0.50 -8.85 -5.89
C ASP A 252 0.62 -8.32 -4.99
N LEU A 253 1.84 -8.80 -5.22
CA LEU A 253 3.02 -8.33 -4.51
C LEU A 253 3.64 -7.16 -5.27
N ALA A 254 3.83 -6.04 -4.58
CA ALA A 254 4.52 -4.87 -5.10
C ALA A 254 5.84 -4.61 -4.38
N TYR A 255 6.83 -4.18 -5.15
CA TYR A 255 8.06 -3.58 -4.67
C TYR A 255 8.25 -2.19 -5.28
N ILE A 256 8.31 -1.17 -4.44
CA ILE A 256 8.64 0.20 -4.83
C ILE A 256 10.10 0.44 -4.45
N LYS A 257 10.99 0.40 -5.44
CA LYS A 257 12.42 0.57 -5.26
C LYS A 257 12.78 2.06 -5.34
N THR A 258 13.36 2.57 -4.27
CA THR A 258 13.62 4.01 -4.09
C THR A 258 15.09 4.33 -3.88
N LYS A 259 15.97 3.33 -3.74
CA LYS A 259 17.42 3.49 -3.60
C LYS A 259 18.11 2.49 -4.52
N SER A 260 19.31 2.83 -4.97
CA SER A 260 20.11 1.96 -5.85
C SER A 260 19.34 1.47 -7.09
N THR A 261 18.47 2.33 -7.62
CA THR A 261 17.66 2.10 -8.83
C THR A 261 18.57 2.09 -10.05
N GLY A 262 18.32 1.20 -11.01
CA GLY A 262 19.08 1.14 -12.26
C GLY A 262 18.81 2.34 -13.18
N THR A 263 17.64 2.97 -13.07
CA THR A 263 17.24 4.09 -13.95
C THR A 263 17.48 5.48 -13.35
N GLY A 264 17.90 5.57 -12.09
CA GLY A 264 17.98 6.85 -11.35
C GLY A 264 16.61 7.48 -11.02
N LYS A 265 15.54 6.73 -11.24
CA LYS A 265 14.14 7.09 -10.95
C LYS A 265 13.57 6.01 -10.02
N VAL A 266 12.49 6.32 -9.31
CA VAL A 266 11.77 5.28 -8.56
C VAL A 266 11.28 4.20 -9.53
N GLU A 267 11.48 2.94 -9.16
CA GLU A 267 11.09 1.77 -9.96
C GLU A 267 9.98 0.99 -9.24
N VAL A 268 8.98 0.54 -9.99
CA VAL A 268 7.88 -0.29 -9.48
C VAL A 268 7.94 -1.65 -10.14
N HIS A 269 7.89 -2.70 -9.31
CA HIS A 269 7.81 -4.09 -9.74
C HIS A 269 6.59 -4.76 -9.13
N ILE A 270 5.80 -5.45 -9.95
CA ILE A 270 4.59 -6.16 -9.53
C ILE A 270 4.69 -7.63 -9.97
N ALA A 271 4.42 -8.55 -9.05
CA ALA A 271 4.14 -9.95 -9.40
C ALA A 271 2.73 -10.35 -9.00
N GLU A 272 2.03 -10.99 -9.92
CA GLU A 272 0.64 -11.37 -9.71
C GLU A 272 0.51 -12.51 -8.70
N ASN A 273 -0.60 -12.50 -7.97
CA ASN A 273 -1.02 -13.67 -7.23
C ASN A 273 -1.62 -14.71 -8.19
N GLY A 274 -0.77 -15.57 -8.77
CA GLY A 274 -1.17 -16.59 -9.74
C GLY A 274 -2.11 -17.70 -9.22
N GLU A 275 -2.76 -17.53 -8.08
CA GLU A 275 -3.86 -18.40 -7.62
C GLU A 275 -5.21 -17.83 -8.08
N HIS A 276 -5.62 -18.20 -9.29
CA HIS A 276 -6.96 -17.88 -9.79
C HIS A 276 -8.01 -18.73 -9.07
N ASP A 277 -9.06 -18.09 -8.56
CA ASP A 277 -10.25 -18.80 -8.12
C ASP A 277 -11.01 -19.32 -9.34
N ASN A 278 -11.23 -20.63 -9.45
CA ASN A 278 -11.99 -21.25 -10.54
C ASN A 278 -13.48 -20.85 -10.57
N ARG A 279 -13.92 -19.91 -9.72
CA ARG A 279 -15.33 -19.51 -9.55
C ARG A 279 -15.74 -18.22 -10.27
N GLU A 280 -14.82 -17.45 -10.83
CA GLU A 280 -15.15 -16.22 -11.58
C GLU A 280 -14.81 -16.42 -13.06
N GLY A 281 -15.84 -16.71 -13.85
CA GLY A 281 -15.72 -16.76 -15.31
C GLY A 281 -15.25 -15.42 -15.87
N VAL A 282 -14.15 -15.46 -16.64
CA VAL A 282 -13.74 -14.49 -17.66
C VAL A 282 -14.13 -13.04 -17.34
N ARG A 283 -13.46 -12.42 -16.36
CA ARG A 283 -13.39 -10.95 -16.33
C ARG A 283 -12.08 -10.50 -16.95
N ASP A 284 -12.26 -10.06 -18.18
CA ASP A 284 -11.44 -9.24 -19.05
C ASP A 284 -9.91 -9.22 -18.85
N ARG A 285 -9.21 -9.91 -19.75
CA ARG A 285 -7.75 -9.78 -19.95
C ARG A 285 -7.35 -8.45 -20.63
N SER A 286 -8.30 -7.52 -20.86
CA SER A 286 -8.04 -6.26 -21.58
C SER A 286 -7.07 -5.31 -20.88
N LEU A 287 -7.05 -5.25 -19.54
CA LEU A 287 -6.17 -4.32 -18.81
C LEU A 287 -4.69 -4.72 -18.95
N ILE A 288 -4.41 -6.02 -18.82
CA ILE A 288 -3.07 -6.58 -19.11
C ILE A 288 -2.73 -6.33 -20.60
N GLY A 289 -3.68 -6.51 -21.51
CA GLY A 289 -3.49 -6.20 -22.94
C GLY A 289 -3.17 -4.72 -23.24
N MET A 290 -3.77 -3.77 -22.52
CA MET A 290 -3.49 -2.33 -22.66
C MET A 290 -2.12 -1.94 -22.08
N ILE A 291 -1.77 -2.50 -20.92
CA ILE A 291 -0.43 -2.39 -20.32
C ILE A 291 0.61 -2.92 -21.33
N TYR A 292 0.47 -4.15 -21.82
CA TYR A 292 1.38 -4.72 -22.82
C TYR A 292 1.41 -3.91 -24.13
N GLY A 293 0.28 -3.40 -24.61
CA GLY A 293 0.17 -2.60 -25.84
C GLY A 293 0.88 -1.25 -25.76
N ALA A 294 0.72 -0.53 -24.65
CA ALA A 294 1.39 0.75 -24.41
C ALA A 294 2.92 0.58 -24.24
N PHE A 295 3.36 -0.46 -23.51
CA PHE A 295 4.79 -0.72 -23.28
C PHE A 295 5.53 -1.22 -24.55
N HIS A 296 4.89 -1.98 -25.43
CA HIS A 296 5.53 -2.44 -26.68
C HIS A 296 5.45 -1.40 -27.80
N GLY A 297 4.39 -0.58 -27.86
CA GLY A 297 4.27 0.50 -28.84
C GLY A 297 5.38 1.54 -28.69
N HIS A 298 5.64 2.01 -27.47
CA HIS A 298 6.68 3.01 -27.20
C HIS A 298 8.10 2.52 -27.48
N ARG A 299 8.39 1.23 -27.19
CA ARG A 299 9.71 0.63 -27.40
C ARG A 299 10.02 0.40 -28.88
N LEU A 300 9.00 0.12 -29.70
CA LEU A 300 9.14 -0.01 -31.15
C LEU A 300 9.27 1.35 -31.84
N GLU A 301 8.54 2.38 -31.40
CA GLU A 301 8.67 3.73 -31.96
C GLU A 301 10.03 4.36 -31.65
N GLN A 302 10.57 4.20 -30.44
CA GLN A 302 11.93 4.66 -30.11
C GLN A 302 13.02 3.91 -30.88
N ALA A 303 12.89 2.60 -31.05
CA ALA A 303 13.82 1.81 -31.86
C ALA A 303 13.79 2.21 -33.34
N ALA A 304 12.62 2.57 -33.89
CA ALA A 304 12.48 3.05 -35.25
C ALA A 304 13.08 4.47 -35.44
N LEU A 305 12.88 5.37 -34.48
CA LEU A 305 13.46 6.71 -34.48
C LEU A 305 15.00 6.70 -34.36
N ASP A 306 15.54 5.80 -33.53
CA ASP A 306 16.99 5.64 -33.37
C ASP A 306 17.65 4.99 -34.59
N HIS A 307 16.93 4.09 -35.29
CA HIS A 307 17.40 3.52 -36.54
C HIS A 307 17.42 4.57 -37.67
N HIS A 308 16.45 5.50 -37.71
CA HIS A 308 16.43 6.57 -38.69
C HIS A 308 17.52 7.63 -38.46
N LYS A 309 17.88 7.93 -37.21
CA LYS A 309 18.98 8.86 -36.88
C LYS A 309 20.38 8.29 -37.12
N ARG A 310 20.53 6.96 -37.27
CA ARG A 310 21.80 6.30 -37.60
C ARG A 310 21.98 6.03 -39.09
N ALA A 311 20.94 6.25 -39.90
CA ALA A 311 20.91 5.93 -41.32
C ALA A 311 20.88 7.16 -42.25
N GLY A 312 21.01 8.37 -41.71
CA GLY A 312 21.16 9.63 -42.45
C GLY A 312 22.41 10.37 -41.99
#